data_AF-A0A7L1PBR3-F1
#
_entry.id   AF-A0A7L1PBR3-F1
#
_cell.length_a   1.000
_cell.length_b   1.000
_cell.length_c   1.000
_cell.angle_alpha   90.00
_cell.angle_beta   90.00
_cell.angle_gamma   90.00
#
_symmetry.space_group_name_H-M   'P 1'
#
loop_
_entity.id
_entity.type
_entity.pdbx_description
1 polymer ?
#
loop_
_entity_poly.entity_id
_entity_poly.type
_entity_poly.pdbx_seq_one_letter_code
_entity_poly.pdbx_strand_id
1 'polypeptide(L)' 'MVNFAQAVRDHWVHILVPLGFVIGCYLDRWNDERLSAFRNKSLLYKRELKPGEEVTWK' A
#
# COMPACT_ATOMS: atom_id res chain seq x y z
N MET A 1 36.92 3.15 11.27
CA MET A 1 36.13 2.18 10.48
C MET A 1 34.83 1.94 11.22
N VAL A 2 33.69 2.06 10.54
CA VAL A 2 32.39 1.83 11.19
C VAL A 2 32.21 0.34 11.36
N ASN A 3 32.08 -0.13 12.61
CA ASN A 3 31.84 -1.54 12.88
C ASN A 3 30.36 -1.86 12.61
N PHE A 4 30.10 -2.51 11.48
CA PHE A 4 28.74 -2.80 11.01
C PHE A 4 27.91 -3.58 12.03
N ALA A 5 28.54 -4.50 12.78
CA ALA A 5 27.86 -5.29 13.80
C ALA A 5 27.38 -4.41 14.98
N GLN A 6 28.17 -3.42 15.39
CA GLN A 6 27.77 -2.47 16.43
C GLN A 6 26.69 -1.50 15.93
N ALA A 7 26.82 -1.01 14.69
CA ALA A 7 25.83 -0.12 14.10
C ALA A 7 24.44 -0.77 14.01
N VAL A 8 24.36 -2.03 13.57
CA VAL A 8 23.11 -2.80 13.54
C VAL A 8 22.57 -3.00 14.96
N ARG A 9 23.40 -3.40 15.92
CA ARG A 9 22.96 -3.62 17.31
C ARG A 9 22.39 -2.37 17.96
N ASP A 10 22.96 -1.21 17.67
CA ASP A 10 22.59 0.03 18.36
C ASP A 10 21.47 0.81 17.63
N HIS A 11 21.32 0.65 16.30
CA HIS A 11 20.40 1.48 15.49
C HIS A 11 19.23 0.72 14.83
N TRP A 12 19.13 -0.61 14.97
CA TRP A 12 18.06 -1.41 14.34
C TRP A 12 16.64 -0.92 14.68
N VAL A 13 16.44 -0.35 15.87
CA VAL A 13 15.14 0.15 16.34
C VAL A 13 14.59 1.25 15.43
N HIS A 14 15.44 2.05 14.79
CA HIS A 14 15.01 3.12 13.89
C HIS A 14 14.30 2.60 12.62
N ILE A 15 14.49 1.33 12.27
CA ILE A 15 13.85 0.70 11.10
C ILE A 15 12.40 0.29 11.43
N LEU A 16 12.05 0.10 12.71
CA LEU A 16 10.76 -0.45 13.10
C LEU A 16 9.58 0.43 12.67
N VAL A 17 9.67 1.75 12.86
CA VAL A 17 8.59 2.68 12.52
C VAL A 17 8.39 2.80 11.01
N PRO A 18 9.44 3.05 10.19
CA PRO A 18 9.29 3.04 8.73
C PRO A 18 8.76 1.71 8.19
N LEU A 19 9.22 0.58 8.74
CA LEU A 19 8.73 -0.73 8.31
C LEU A 19 7.25 -0.93 8.67
N GLY A 20 6.84 -0.54 9.88
CA GLY A 20 5.44 -0.57 10.31
C GLY A 20 4.54 0.29 9.43
N PHE A 21 5.01 1.47 9.01
CA PHE A 21 4.28 2.33 8.07
C PHE A 21 4.07 1.66 6.72
N VAL A 22 5.12 1.05 6.14
CA VAL A 22 5.02 0.33 4.85
C VAL A 22 4.05 -0.84 4.96
N ILE A 23 4.08 -1.58 6.07
CA ILE A 23 3.14 -2.68 6.32
C ILE A 23 1.71 -2.15 6.44
N GLY A 24 1.50 -1.05 7.16
CA GLY A 24 0.18 -0.40 7.26
C GLY A 24 -0.39 -0.03 5.90
N CYS A 25 0.40 0.67 5.07
CA CYS A 25 -0.02 1.02 3.71
C CYS A 25 -0.33 -0.21 2.84
N TYR A 26 0.41 -1.30 3.01
CA TYR A 26 0.14 -2.54 2.30
C TYR A 26 -1.21 -3.16 2.72
N LEU A 27 -1.48 -3.20 4.02
CA LEU A 27 -2.73 -3.73 4.57
C LEU A 27 -3.94 -2.90 4.15
N ASP A 28 -3.82 -1.58 4.14
CA ASP A 28 -4.89 -0.67 3.68
C ASP A 28 -5.23 -0.93 2.20
N ARG A 29 -4.21 -1.01 1.33
CA ARG A 29 -4.38 -1.33 -0.09
C ARG A 29 -5.05 -2.69 -0.29
N TRP A 30 -4.66 -3.69 0.50
CA TRP A 30 -5.29 -5.01 0.44
C TRP A 30 -6.76 -4.97 0.85
N ASN A 31 -7.11 -4.12 1.81
CA ASN A 31 -8.49 -3.93 2.22
C ASN A 31 -9.32 -3.20 1.15
N ASP A 32 -8.75 -2.18 0.51
CA ASP A 32 -9.40 -1.46 -0.60
C ASP A 32 -9.73 -2.40 -1.78
N GLU A 33 -8.79 -3.29 -2.12
CA GLU A 33 -9.02 -4.32 -3.15
C GLU A 33 -10.19 -5.25 -2.78
N ARG A 34 -10.33 -5.61 -1.49
CA ARG A 34 -11.46 -6.42 -1.00
C ARG A 34 -12.78 -5.66 -1.03
N LEU A 35 -12.74 -4.34 -0.82
CA LEU A 35 -13.92 -3.46 -0.85
C LEU A 35 -14.27 -2.97 -2.26
N SER A 36 -13.64 -3.50 -3.31
CA SER A 36 -13.87 -3.08 -4.70
C SER A 36 -15.16 -3.61 -5.36
N ALA A 37 -16.06 -4.28 -4.62
CA ALA A 37 -17.28 -4.92 -5.15
C ALA A 37 -18.22 -3.93 -5.89
N PHE A 38 -18.28 -2.68 -5.44
CA PHE A 38 -19.10 -1.61 -6.02
C PHE A 38 -18.32 -0.63 -6.92
N ARG A 39 -17.07 -0.97 -7.25
CA ARG A 39 -16.25 -0.18 -8.17
C ARG A 39 -16.91 -0.04 -9.54
N ASN A 40 -16.97 1.19 -10.06
CA ASN A 40 -17.64 1.56 -11.32
C ASN A 40 -19.14 1.23 -11.41
N LYS A 41 -19.83 1.02 -10.28
CA LYS A 41 -21.28 0.71 -10.25
C LYS A 41 -22.12 1.81 -9.60
N SER A 42 -21.51 2.79 -8.95
CA SER A 42 -22.23 3.92 -8.36
C SER A 42 -22.96 4.74 -9.43
N LEU A 43 -24.15 5.26 -9.11
CA LEU A 43 -24.96 6.02 -10.07
C LEU A 43 -24.24 7.26 -10.62
N LEU A 44 -23.39 7.89 -9.81
CA LEU A 44 -22.66 9.10 -10.18
C LEU A 44 -21.40 8.82 -11.01
N TYR A 45 -20.63 7.78 -10.67
CA TYR A 45 -19.32 7.53 -11.28
C TYR A 45 -19.26 6.35 -12.25
N LYS A 46 -20.39 5.68 -12.52
CA LYS A 46 -20.44 4.63 -13.53
C LYS A 46 -20.10 5.20 -14.91
N ARG A 47 -19.16 4.57 -15.61
CA ARG A 47 -18.77 4.95 -16.97
C ARG A 47 -18.23 3.75 -17.74
N GLU A 48 -18.15 3.89 -19.05
CA GLU A 48 -17.40 2.96 -19.90
C GLU A 48 -15.90 3.07 -19.61
N LEU A 49 -15.22 1.92 -19.64
CA LEU A 49 -13.78 1.82 -19.42
C LEU A 49 -13.04 2.24 -20.68
N LYS A 50 -11.92 2.95 -20.51
CA LYS A 50 -11.07 3.31 -21.66
C LYS A 50 -10.41 2.05 -22.23
N PRO A 51 -10.04 2.04 -23.52
CA PRO A 51 -9.27 0.93 -24.09
C PRO A 51 -7.99 0.68 -23.28
N GLY A 52 -7.81 -0.54 -22.77
CA GLY A 52 -6.69 -0.92 -21.91
C GLY A 52 -6.85 -0.60 -20.41
N GLU A 53 -7.97 -0.01 -19.99
CA GLU A 53 -8.30 0.21 -18.58
C GLU A 53 -9.10 -0.99 -18.05
N GLU A 54 -8.55 -1.71 -17.06
CA GLU A 54 -9.26 -2.86 -16.44
C GLU A 54 -10.25 -2.40 -15.36
N VAL A 55 -9.87 -1.37 -14.60
CA VAL A 55 -10.59 -0.90 -13.40
C VAL A 55 -10.47 0.61 -13.27
N THR A 56 -11.48 1.26 -12.67
CA THR A 56 -11.50 2.73 -12.52
C THR A 56 -10.52 3.25 -11.46
N TRP A 57 -10.17 2.42 -10.48
CA TRP A 57 -9.19 2.70 -9.42
C TRP A 57 -8.68 1.38 -8.85
N LYS A 58 -7.48 1.40 -8.26
CA LYS A 58 -6.80 0.24 -7.65
C LYS A 58 -6.87 0.34 -6.14
#